data_AF-A0A2S6NF12-F1
#
_entry.id   AF-A0A2S6NF12-F1
#
_cell.length_a   1.000
_cell.length_b   1.000
_cell.length_c   1.000
_cell.angle_alpha   90.00
_cell.angle_beta   90.00
_cell.angle_gamma   90.00
#
_symmetry.space_group_name_H-M   'P 1'
#
loop_
_entity.id
_entity.type
_entity.pdbx_description
1 polymer ?
#
loop_
_entity_poly.entity_id
_entity_poly.type
_entity_poly.pdbx_seq_one_letter_code
_entity_poly.pdbx_strand_id
1 'polypeptide(L)' 'MTCPAEPPLHLERIDATRNMWRYYELEVHPTLFGEHALIRTWGRIGAQGQRMIVTFSEGSSRVPG' A
#
# COMPACT_ATOMS: atom_id res chain seq x y z
N MET A 1 7.99 -19.73 -13.01
CA MET A 1 7.90 -20.00 -11.56
C MET A 1 7.39 -18.72 -10.92
N THR A 2 6.10 -18.65 -10.59
CA THR A 2 5.54 -17.51 -9.87
C THR A 2 5.86 -17.72 -8.40
N CYS A 3 6.73 -16.91 -7.81
CA CYS A 3 6.82 -16.85 -6.34
C CYS A 3 5.41 -16.48 -5.84
N PRO A 4 4.89 -17.14 -4.80
CA PRO A 4 3.56 -16.80 -4.29
C PRO A 4 3.59 -15.31 -3.94
N ALA A 5 2.68 -14.54 -4.55
CA ALA A 5 2.51 -13.15 -4.19
C ALA A 5 2.18 -13.14 -2.70
N GLU A 6 3.07 -12.55 -1.90
CA GLU A 6 2.82 -12.42 -0.47
C GLU A 6 1.49 -11.68 -0.29
N PRO A 7 0.63 -12.11 0.65
CA PRO A 7 -0.63 -11.43 0.88
C PRO A 7 -0.37 -9.96 1.23
N PRO A 8 -1.26 -9.03 0.83
CA PRO A 8 -1.15 -7.63 1.19
C PRO A 8 -0.98 -7.45 2.71
N LEU A 9 -0.08 -6.55 3.11
CA LEU A 9 0.02 -6.14 4.51
C LEU A 9 -1.18 -5.26 4.86
N HIS A 10 -2.09 -5.79 5.67
CA HIS A 10 -3.26 -5.06 6.19
C HIS A 10 -2.94 -4.39 7.52
N LEU A 11 -3.23 -3.10 7.61
CA LEU A 11 -3.04 -2.28 8.81
C LEU A 11 -4.32 -1.51 9.12
N GLU A 12 -4.66 -1.42 10.40
CA GLU A 12 -5.82 -0.66 10.86
C GLU A 12 -5.40 0.45 11.80
N ARG A 13 -6.04 1.60 11.64
CA ARG A 13 -5.90 2.74 12.55
C ARG A 13 -7.26 3.05 13.15
N ILE A 14 -7.44 2.66 14.40
CA ILE A 14 -8.66 2.85 15.17
C ILE A 14 -8.36 3.81 16.33
N ASP A 15 -9.02 4.96 16.33
CA ASP A 15 -9.04 5.91 17.43
C ASP A 15 -10.46 6.44 17.60
N ALA A 16 -11.15 5.90 18.60
CA ALA A 16 -12.54 6.23 18.89
C ALA A 16 -12.71 7.69 19.31
N THR A 17 -11.72 8.28 19.99
CA THR A 17 -11.80 9.67 20.49
C THR A 17 -11.83 10.69 19.35
N ARG A 18 -11.34 10.29 18.17
CA ARG A 18 -11.27 11.12 16.95
C ARG A 18 -12.20 10.64 15.83
N ASN A 19 -13.14 9.72 16.11
CA ASN A 19 -13.99 9.08 15.10
C ASN A 19 -13.20 8.52 13.90
N MET A 20 -12.01 8.00 14.17
CA MET A 20 -11.07 7.55 13.15
C MET A 20 -11.07 6.03 13.09
N TRP A 21 -11.54 5.51 11.96
CA TRP A 21 -11.66 4.08 11.68
C TRP A 21 -11.15 3.85 10.27
N ARG A 22 -9.84 3.72 10.11
CA ARG A 22 -9.20 3.62 8.78
C ARG A 22 -8.47 2.31 8.61
N TYR A 23 -8.46 1.82 7.38
CA TYR A 23 -7.62 0.70 6.96
C TYR A 23 -6.58 1.15 5.94
N TYR A 24 -5.50 0.38 5.85
CA TYR A 24 -4.46 0.50 4.85
C TYR A 24 -4.08 -0.91 4.39
N GLU A 25 -3.98 -1.11 3.07
CA GLU A 25 -3.40 -2.31 2.49
C GLU A 25 -2.16 -1.90 1.69
N LEU A 26 -1.06 -2.61 1.91
CA LEU A 26 0.22 -2.36 1.25
C LEU A 26 0.66 -3.62 0.52
N GLU A 27 0.97 -3.48 -0.77
CA GLU A 27 1.53 -4.55 -1.59
C GLU A 27 2.75 -4.04 -2.35
N VAL A 28 3.80 -4.87 -2.43
CA VAL A 28 4.98 -4.58 -3.24
C VAL A 28 5.03 -5.57 -4.38
N HIS A 29 5.09 -5.06 -5.60
CA HIS A 29 5.18 -5.87 -6.81
C HIS A 29 6.44 -5.51 -7.60
N PRO A 30 7.20 -6.49 -8.10
CA PRO A 30 8.21 -6.21 -9.11
C PRO A 30 7.52 -5.74 -10.41
N THR A 31 8.12 -4.78 -11.10
CA THR A 31 7.66 -4.33 -12.41
C THR A 31 8.42 -5.05 -13.53
N LEU A 32 7.90 -4.99 -14.76
CA LEU A 32 8.58 -5.54 -15.94
C LEU A 32 9.91 -4.85 -16.28
N PHE A 33 10.18 -3.67 -15.68
CA PHE A 33 11.35 -2.85 -15.98
C PHE A 33 12.45 -2.96 -14.91
N GLY A 34 12.34 -3.91 -13.98
CA GLY A 34 13.30 -4.06 -12.87
C GLY A 34 13.12 -3.05 -11.74
N GLU A 35 12.08 -2.23 -11.79
CA GLU A 35 11.66 -1.34 -10.69
C GLU A 35 10.70 -2.08 -9.74
N HIS A 36 10.42 -1.50 -8.58
CA HIS A 36 9.42 -1.99 -7.63
C HIS A 36 8.23 -1.05 -7.58
N ALA A 37 7.00 -1.56 -7.63
CA ALA A 37 5.78 -0.79 -7.43
C ALA A 37 5.18 -1.06 -6.04
N LEU A 38 4.99 0.00 -5.26
CA LEU A 38 4.17 -0.03 -4.05
C LEU A 38 2.73 0.31 -4.42
N ILE A 39 1.82 -0.60 -4.12
CA ILE A 39 0.38 -0.37 -4.19
C ILE A 39 -0.09 -0.07 -2.77
N ARG A 40 -0.75 1.08 -2.60
CA ARG A 40 -1.34 1.50 -1.34
C ARG A 40 -2.84 1.65 -1.52
N THR A 41 -3.62 0.88 -0.78
CA THR A 41 -5.07 1.08 -0.64
C THR A 41 -5.34 1.68 0.74
N TRP A 42 -6.26 2.63 0.85
CA TRP A 42 -6.66 3.21 2.13
C TRP A 42 -8.11 3.65 2.11
N GLY A 43 -8.78 3.59 3.26
CA GLY A 43 -10.16 4.02 3.35
C GLY A 43 -10.70 4.00 4.76
N ARG A 44 -11.99 4.30 4.91
CA ARG A 44 -12.71 4.06 6.16
C ARG A 44 -13.08 2.57 6.23
N ILE A 45 -12.93 1.95 7.39
CA ILE A 45 -13.32 0.54 7.59
C ILE A 45 -14.83 0.39 7.28
N GLY A 46 -15.17 -0.59 6.45
CA GLY A 46 -16.56 -0.82 5.97
C GLY A 46 -16.99 0.04 4.78
N ALA A 47 -16.09 0.81 4.17
CA ALA A 47 -16.36 1.61 2.97
C ALA A 47 -15.33 1.34 1.86
N GLN A 48 -15.69 1.71 0.63
CA GLN A 48 -14.76 1.70 -0.50
C GLN A 48 -13.65 2.73 -0.27
N GLY A 49 -12.41 2.27 -0.33
CA GLY A 49 -11.22 3.12 -0.20
C GLY A 49 -10.75 3.72 -1.52
N GLN A 50 -9.58 4.33 -1.46
CA GLN A 50 -8.81 4.80 -2.61
C GLN A 50 -7.53 3.97 -2.76
N ARG A 51 -7.00 3.94 -3.98
CA ARG A 51 -5.80 3.19 -4.33
C ARG A 51 -4.80 4.10 -5.04
N MET A 52 -3.53 3.95 -4.71
CA MET A 52 -2.40 4.61 -5.37
C MET A 52 -1.32 3.60 -5.67
N ILE A 53 -0.64 3.79 -6.80
CA ILE A 53 0.52 3.01 -7.20
C ILE A 53 1.69 3.97 -7.30
N VAL A 54 2.82 3.61 -6.69
CA VAL A 54 4.06 4.39 -6.73
C VAL A 54 5.19 3.46 -7.14
N THR A 55 5.93 3.83 -8.18
CA THR A 55 7.07 3.06 -8.67
C THR A 55 8.37 3.62 -8.13
N PHE A 56 9.27 2.73 -7.70
CA PHE A 56 10.58 3.00 -7.13
C PHE A 56 11.65 2.27 -7.94
N SER A 57 12.59 3.03 -8.49
CA SER A 57 13.84 2.49 -9.02
C SER A 57 14.93 2.50 -7.94
N GLU A 58 15.89 1.58 -8.04
CA GLU A 58 16.92 1.30 -7.01
C GLU A 58 17.82 2.52 -6.66
N GLY A 59 17.72 3.63 -7.39
CA GLY A 59 18.45 4.87 -7.15
C GLY A 59 17.63 6.04 -6.56
N SER A 60 16.32 5.88 -6.33
CA SER A 60 15.46 6.97 -5.87
C SER A 60 15.21 6.90 -4.36
N SER A 61 16.04 7.57 -3.56
CA SER A 61 15.86 7.71 -2.11
C SER A 61 14.73 8.68 -1.70
N ARG A 62 13.86 9.06 -2.63
CA ARG A 62 12.84 10.09 -2.39
C ARG A 62 11.58 9.48 -1.78
N VAL A 63 11.45 9.61 -0.46
CA VAL A 63 10.22 9.28 0.28
C VAL A 63 9.13 10.29 -0.11
N PRO A 64 7.97 9.86 -0.64
CA PRO A 64 6.89 10.78 -1.01
C PRO A 64 6.24 11.38 0.25
N GLY A 65 6.10 12.71 0.27
CA GLY A 65 5.41 13.49 1.32
C GLY A 65 3.92 13.62 1.11
#